data_AF-A0A951N0C3-F1
#
_entry.id   AF-A0A951N0C3-F1
#
_cell.length_a   1.000
_cell.length_b   1.000
_cell.length_c   1.000
_cell.angle_alpha   90.00
_cell.angle_beta   90.00
_cell.angle_gamma   90.00
#
_symmetry.space_group_name_H-M   'P 1'
#
loop_
_entity.id
_entity.type
_entity.pdbx_description
1 polymer ?
#
loop_
_entity_poly.entity_id
_entity_poly.type
_entity_poly.pdbx_seq_one_letter_code
_entity_poly.pdbx_strand_id
1 'polypeptide(L)'
;MRSIWKGAISFGMVTIPVKLYSATESKDVRLRMLCREHEAPIEEKRVCSEGGEELAWKELARGYEVGKGEFVLLEPEEIDAAKPESSTTIDIGDFVQAAEIDPVYFEKSYFLEPTDIGAKPFS
;
A
#
# COMPACT_ATOMS: atom_id res chain seq x y z
N MET A 1 -7.22 15.95 -5.27
CA MET A 1 -6.39 14.73 -5.21
C MET A 1 -5.68 14.68 -3.87
N ARG A 2 -5.69 13.52 -3.19
CA ARG A 2 -4.96 13.32 -1.92
C ARG A 2 -3.60 12.71 -2.23
N SER A 3 -2.52 13.25 -1.67
CA SER A 3 -1.19 12.66 -1.82
C SER A 3 -1.17 11.29 -1.17
N ILE A 4 -0.65 10.28 -1.87
CA ILE A 4 -0.51 8.91 -1.35
C ILE A 4 0.82 8.72 -0.65
N TRP A 5 1.83 9.52 -1.01
CA TRP A 5 3.16 9.48 -0.42
C TRP A 5 3.79 10.87 -0.39
N LYS A 6 4.64 11.10 0.60
CA LYS A 6 5.45 12.32 0.77
C LYS A 6 6.87 11.88 1.03
N GLY A 7 7.82 12.51 0.37
CA GLY A 7 9.23 12.24 0.58
C GLY A 7 10.10 13.18 -0.23
N ALA A 8 11.29 12.74 -0.59
CA ALA A 8 12.21 13.53 -1.39
C ALA A 8 12.77 12.74 -2.57
N ILE A 9 13.14 13.45 -3.63
CA ILE A 9 13.94 12.93 -4.73
C ILE A 9 15.37 13.41 -4.52
N SER A 10 16.32 12.49 -4.50
CA SER A 10 17.75 12.76 -4.38
C SER A 10 18.47 12.41 -5.67
N PHE A 11 19.37 13.29 -6.09
CA PHE A 11 20.34 12.98 -7.13
C PHE A 11 21.65 13.73 -6.83
N GLY A 12 22.72 12.99 -6.59
CA GLY A 12 23.98 13.55 -6.11
C GLY A 12 23.82 14.30 -4.78
N MET A 13 23.96 15.63 -4.81
CA MET A 13 23.82 16.52 -3.64
C MET A 13 22.51 17.32 -3.62
N VAL A 14 21.63 17.09 -4.58
CA VAL A 14 20.36 17.82 -4.68
C VAL A 14 19.25 16.96 -4.10
N THR A 15 18.48 17.54 -3.17
CA THR A 15 17.33 16.90 -2.55
C THR A 15 16.10 17.79 -2.74
N ILE A 16 15.08 17.28 -3.43
CA ILE A 16 13.85 18.00 -3.74
C ILE A 16 12.69 17.31 -3.02
N PRO A 17 12.01 17.95 -2.07
CA PRO A 17 10.86 17.33 -1.43
C PRO A 17 9.66 17.33 -2.38
N VAL A 18 8.95 16.21 -2.43
CA VAL A 18 7.85 15.98 -3.35
C VAL A 18 6.66 15.30 -2.67
N LYS A 19 5.49 15.52 -3.24
CA LYS A 19 4.27 14.73 -3.01
C LYS A 19 3.99 13.90 -4.23
N LEU A 20 3.56 12.67 -4.00
CA LEU A 20 3.21 11.72 -5.03
C LEU A 20 1.69 11.48 -5.00
N TYR A 21 1.07 11.55 -6.17
CA TYR A 21 -0.36 11.38 -6.39
C TYR A 21 -0.60 10.26 -7.40
N SER A 22 -1.61 9.43 -7.19
CA SER A 22 -2.00 8.43 -8.18
C SER A 22 -2.51 9.11 -9.45
N ALA A 23 -1.93 8.80 -10.61
CA ALA A 23 -2.41 9.34 -11.89
C ALA A 23 -3.66 8.60 -12.38
N THR A 24 -3.88 7.38 -11.89
CA THR A 24 -5.02 6.53 -12.21
C THR A 24 -5.85 6.26 -10.95
N GLU A 25 -7.17 6.22 -11.09
CA GLU A 25 -8.08 5.78 -10.03
C GLU A 25 -8.84 4.56 -10.52
N SER A 26 -8.69 3.42 -9.83
CA SER A 26 -9.49 2.23 -10.10
C SER A 26 -10.93 2.52 -9.66
N LYS A 27 -11.83 2.71 -10.63
CA LYS A 27 -13.27 2.86 -10.40
C LYS A 27 -13.94 1.49 -10.34
N ASP A 28 -13.59 0.70 -9.33
CA ASP A 28 -14.29 -0.55 -9.07
C ASP A 28 -15.59 -0.28 -8.30
N VAL A 29 -16.71 -0.76 -8.84
CA VAL A 29 -18.01 -0.71 -8.16
C VAL A 29 -17.98 -1.73 -7.03
N ARG A 30 -17.91 -1.25 -5.79
CA ARG A 30 -17.98 -2.11 -4.60
C ARG A 30 -19.44 -2.45 -4.30
N LEU A 31 -19.79 -3.72 -4.46
CA LEU A 31 -21.08 -4.25 -4.01
C LEU A 31 -21.03 -4.51 -2.50
N ARG A 32 -22.12 -4.21 -1.78
CA ARG A 32 -22.29 -4.58 -0.37
C ARG A 32 -23.20 -5.81 -0.32
N MET A 33 -22.88 -6.75 0.57
CA MET A 33 -23.78 -7.87 0.84
C MET A 33 -25.01 -7.37 1.60
N LEU A 34 -26.19 -7.66 1.07
CA LEU A 34 -27.47 -7.32 1.66
C LEU A 34 -28.25 -8.59 1.98
N CYS A 35 -29.01 -8.55 3.06
CA CYS A 35 -30.06 -9.52 3.35
C CYS A 35 -31.13 -9.41 2.25
N ARG A 36 -31.42 -10.53 1.56
CA ARG A 36 -32.34 -10.53 0.42
C ARG A 36 -33.79 -10.16 0.79
N GLU A 37 -34.23 -10.50 1.99
CA GLU A 37 -35.60 -10.24 2.44
C GLU A 37 -35.81 -8.79 2.89
N HIS A 38 -34.82 -8.22 3.58
CA HIS A 38 -34.94 -6.90 4.20
C HIS A 38 -34.19 -5.79 3.44
N GLU A 39 -33.47 -6.15 2.37
CA GLU A 39 -32.58 -5.27 1.58
C GLU A 39 -31.59 -4.47 2.45
N ALA A 40 -31.28 -4.98 3.63
CA ALA A 40 -30.44 -4.34 4.63
C ALA A 40 -29.01 -4.91 4.62
N PRO A 41 -27.97 -4.12 4.92
CA PRO A 41 -26.61 -4.63 5.07
C PRO A 41 -26.53 -5.73 6.12
N ILE A 42 -25.73 -6.76 5.87
CA ILE A 42 -25.47 -7.82 6.86
C ILE A 42 -24.33 -7.43 7.80
N GLU A 43 -24.35 -7.95 9.03
CA GLU A 43 -23.23 -7.92 9.95
C GLU A 43 -22.48 -9.27 9.91
N GLU A 44 -21.15 -9.21 9.81
CA GLU A 44 -20.28 -10.38 9.80
C GLU A 44 -19.62 -10.59 11.17
N LYS A 45 -19.76 -11.79 11.72
CA LYS A 45 -19.13 -12.21 12.98
C LYS A 45 -18.00 -13.20 12.69
N ARG A 46 -16.90 -13.10 13.43
CA ARG A 46 -15.77 -14.03 13.34
C ARG A 46 -15.92 -15.08 14.42
N VAL A 47 -16.07 -16.34 14.02
CA VAL A 47 -16.30 -17.45 14.94
C VAL A 47 -15.18 -18.46 14.78
N CYS A 48 -14.60 -18.90 15.90
CA CYS A 48 -13.59 -19.95 15.93
C CYS A 48 -14.18 -21.26 15.41
N SER A 49 -13.56 -21.90 14.42
CA SER A 49 -14.09 -23.13 13.82
C SER A 49 -14.01 -24.34 14.76
N GLU A 50 -13.09 -24.34 15.72
CA GLU A 50 -12.94 -25.43 16.69
C GLU A 50 -13.74 -25.20 17.98
N GLY A 51 -13.71 -23.99 18.52
CA GLY A 51 -14.35 -23.68 19.81
C GLY A 51 -15.77 -23.13 19.70
N GLY A 52 -16.15 -22.57 18.53
CA GLY A 52 -17.48 -22.00 18.31
C GLY A 52 -17.72 -20.65 18.98
N GLU A 53 -16.74 -20.09 19.69
CA GLU A 53 -16.80 -18.75 20.26
C GLU A 53 -16.64 -17.64 19.20
N GLU A 54 -17.35 -16.53 19.41
CA GLU A 54 -17.14 -15.29 18.66
C GLU A 54 -15.87 -14.61 19.17
N LEU A 55 -14.97 -14.29 18.25
CA LEU A 55 -13.66 -13.71 18.56
C LEU A 55 -13.64 -12.21 18.30
N ALA A 56 -13.10 -11.46 19.27
CA ALA A 56 -12.76 -10.07 19.08
C ALA A 56 -11.50 -9.93 18.21
N TRP A 57 -11.33 -8.76 17.58
CA TRP A 57 -10.13 -8.47 16.75
C TRP A 57 -8.80 -8.68 17.46
N LYS A 58 -8.76 -8.50 18.79
CA LYS A 58 -7.56 -8.66 19.61
C LYS A 58 -7.15 -10.12 19.82
N GLU A 59 -8.07 -11.05 19.59
CA GLU A 59 -7.87 -12.49 19.79
C GLU A 59 -7.48 -13.18 18.48
N LEU A 60 -7.39 -12.42 17.38
CA LEU A 60 -7.00 -12.92 16.07
C LEU A 60 -5.50 -12.74 15.86
N ALA A 61 -4.82 -13.84 15.55
CA ALA A 61 -3.45 -13.83 15.06
C ALA A 61 -3.44 -14.10 13.55
N ARG A 62 -2.36 -13.68 12.87
CA ARG A 62 -2.13 -14.04 11.46
C ARG A 62 -1.31 -15.32 11.44
N GLY A 63 -1.73 -16.29 10.63
CA GLY A 63 -0.98 -17.53 10.42
C GLY A 63 -0.60 -17.69 8.95
N TYR A 64 0.54 -18.33 8.70
CA TYR A 64 0.95 -18.77 7.37
C TYR A 64 1.02 -20.29 7.33
N GLU A 65 0.38 -20.91 6.34
CA GLU A 65 0.39 -22.37 6.16
C GLU A 65 1.71 -22.81 5.53
N VAL A 66 2.53 -23.55 6.29
CA VAL A 66 3.84 -24.06 5.84
C VAL A 66 3.78 -25.51 5.36
N GLY A 67 2.68 -26.19 5.67
CA GLY A 67 2.38 -27.56 5.26
C GLY A 67 0.90 -27.83 5.52
N LYS A 68 0.36 -28.92 4.97
CA LYS A 68 -1.08 -29.22 5.07
C LYS A 68 -1.55 -29.27 6.52
N GLY A 69 -2.27 -28.24 6.96
CA GLY A 69 -2.74 -28.11 8.34
C GLY A 69 -1.69 -27.68 9.37
N GLU A 70 -0.49 -27.28 8.93
CA GLU A 70 0.57 -26.74 9.79
C GLU A 70 0.69 -25.23 9.56
N PHE A 71 0.42 -24.45 10.61
CA PHE A 71 0.41 -23.00 10.55
C PHE A 71 1.48 -22.42 11.47
N VAL A 72 2.26 -21.48 10.95
CA VAL A 72 3.16 -20.63 11.73
C VAL A 72 2.42 -19.34 12.03
N LEU A 73 2.25 -19.02 13.32
CA LEU A 73 1.73 -17.74 13.76
C LEU A 73 2.77 -16.64 13.51
N LEU A 74 2.32 -15.52 12.98
CA LEU A 74 3.11 -14.33 12.71
C LEU A 74 2.60 -13.21 13.59
N GLU A 75 3.43 -12.79 14.54
CA GLU A 75 3.11 -11.64 15.38
C GLU A 75 3.23 -10.34 14.56
N PRO A 76 2.43 -9.31 14.88
CA PRO A 76 2.52 -8.02 14.21
C PRO A 76 3.93 -7.42 14.19
N GLU A 77 4.69 -7.62 15.27
CA GLU A 77 6.06 -7.12 15.44
C GLU A 77 7.06 -7.85 14.52
N GLU A 78 6.89 -9.16 14.31
CA GLU A 78 7.74 -9.93 13.40
C GLU A 78 7.52 -9.50 11.95
N ILE A 79 6.25 -9.27 11.57
CA ILE A 79 5.90 -8.75 10.26
C ILE A 79 6.50 -7.35 10.08
N ASP A 80 6.45 -6.50 11.10
CA ASP A 80 7.01 -5.15 11.03
C ASP A 80 8.54 -5.16 10.91
N ALA A 81 9.22 -5.99 11.70
CA ALA A 81 10.68 -6.17 11.64
C ALA A 81 11.17 -6.75 10.31
N ALA A 82 10.34 -7.56 9.64
CA ALA A 82 10.65 -8.13 8.33
C ALA A 82 10.39 -7.16 7.16
N LYS A 83 9.71 -6.02 7.40
CA LYS A 83 9.51 -5.04 6.32
C LYS A 83 10.86 -4.46 5.91
N PRO A 84 11.12 -4.33 4.59
CA PRO A 84 12.28 -3.58 4.13
C PRO A 84 12.20 -2.15 4.66
N GLU A 85 13.37 -1.55 4.91
CA GLU A 85 13.43 -0.15 5.35
C GLU A 85 12.67 0.73 4.36
N SER A 86 11.60 1.37 4.84
CA SER A 86 10.82 2.28 4.01
C SER A 86 11.64 3.54 3.77
N SER A 87 12.35 3.63 2.63
CA SER A 87 13.00 4.87 2.25
C SER A 87 11.93 5.92 1.96
N THR A 88 12.01 7.06 2.65
CA THR A 88 11.20 8.24 2.34
C THR A 88 11.84 9.05 1.20
N THR A 89 12.75 8.42 0.45
CA THR A 89 13.58 9.05 -0.56
C THR A 89 13.62 8.17 -1.81
N ILE A 90 13.50 8.82 -2.97
CA ILE A 90 13.67 8.24 -4.29
C ILE A 90 15.01 8.73 -4.84
N ASP A 91 15.99 7.84 -4.96
CA ASP A 91 17.29 8.15 -5.55
C ASP A 91 17.25 7.98 -7.09
N ILE A 92 17.65 9.01 -7.83
CA ILE A 92 17.81 8.91 -9.28
C ILE A 92 19.15 8.22 -9.58
N GLY A 93 19.08 7.01 -10.13
CA GLY A 93 20.26 6.27 -10.60
C GLY A 93 20.76 6.80 -11.94
N ASP A 94 19.90 6.79 -12.97
CA ASP A 94 20.27 7.10 -14.34
C ASP A 94 19.16 7.87 -15.08
N PHE A 95 19.55 8.59 -16.14
CA PHE A 95 18.63 9.22 -17.08
C PHE A 95 18.71 8.49 -18.42
N VAL A 96 17.60 7.88 -18.83
CA VAL A 96 17.49 7.11 -20.08
C VAL A 96 16.40 7.68 -20.97
N GLN A 97 16.44 7.37 -22.27
CA GLN A 97 15.36 7.72 -23.17
C GLN A 97 14.15 6.82 -22.90
N ALA A 98 12.95 7.37 -22.98
CA ALA A 98 11.72 6.61 -22.72
C ALA A 98 11.57 5.37 -23.64
N ALA A 99 12.08 5.45 -24.87
CA ALA A 99 12.06 4.34 -25.82
C ALA A 99 12.97 3.15 -25.42
N GLU A 100 13.89 3.35 -24.48
CA GLU A 100 14.76 2.30 -23.94
C GLU A 100 14.05 1.45 -22.86
N ILE A 101 12.91 1.92 -22.34
CA ILE A 101 12.12 1.22 -21.34
C ILE A 101 10.94 0.54 -22.03
N ASP A 102 10.92 -0.80 -22.02
CA ASP A 102 9.78 -1.57 -22.54
C ASP A 102 8.52 -1.25 -21.70
N PRO A 103 7.39 -0.88 -22.33
CA PRO A 103 6.14 -0.60 -21.63
C PRO A 103 5.64 -1.72 -20.70
N VAL A 104 6.07 -2.97 -20.90
CA VAL A 104 5.75 -4.10 -20.00
C VAL A 104 6.21 -3.87 -18.55
N TYR A 105 7.19 -2.99 -18.33
CA TYR A 105 7.68 -2.65 -17.01
C TYR A 105 6.84 -1.56 -16.30
N PHE A 106 5.84 -0.96 -16.97
CA PHE A 106 4.97 0.04 -16.37
C PHE A 106 3.76 -0.59 -15.70
N GLU A 107 3.67 -0.50 -14.37
CA GLU A 107 2.49 -0.98 -13.63
C GLU A 107 1.51 0.16 -13.30
N LYS A 108 1.97 1.19 -12.58
CA LYS A 108 1.14 2.32 -12.12
C LYS A 108 1.84 3.63 -12.41
N SER A 109 1.09 4.57 -12.95
CA SER A 109 1.56 5.92 -13.20
C SER A 109 1.23 6.83 -12.02
N TYR A 110 2.19 7.68 -11.68
CA TYR A 110 2.08 8.63 -10.58
C TYR A 110 2.46 10.03 -11.04
N PHE A 111 1.77 11.04 -10.52
CA PHE A 111 2.17 12.43 -10.64
C PHE A 111 3.02 12.83 -9.45
N LEU A 112 4.10 13.55 -9.73
CA LEU A 112 4.99 14.13 -8.72
C LEU A 112 4.80 15.65 -8.70
N GLU A 113 4.61 16.21 -7.51
CA GLU A 113 4.49 17.64 -7.26
C GLU A 113 5.59 18.06 -6.28
N PRO A 114 6.47 19.00 -6.64
CA PRO A 114 7.38 19.60 -5.69
C PRO A 114 6.62 20.28 -4.55
N THR A 115 7.03 20.04 -3.31
CA THR A 115 6.51 20.79 -2.17
C THR A 115 7.36 22.03 -1.92
N ASP A 116 6.74 23.13 -1.51
CA ASP A 116 7.46 24.36 -1.16
C ASP A 116 8.54 24.12 -0.09
N ILE A 117 9.79 24.12 -0.52
CA ILE A 117 10.88 24.78 0.20
C ILE A 117 11.13 26.04 -0.63
N GLY A 118 10.82 27.21 -0.06
CA GLY A 118 10.87 28.55 -0.67
C GLY A 118 11.41 28.63 -2.11
N ALA A 119 10.51 28.86 -3.05
CA ALA A 119 10.73 29.42 -4.38
C ALA A 119 12.20 29.47 -4.92
N LYS A 120 12.46 28.56 -5.87
CA LYS A 120 13.51 28.51 -6.93
C LYS A 120 14.89 27.94 -6.54
N PRO A 121 15.39 26.98 -7.36
CA PRO A 121 16.29 27.42 -8.44
C PRO A 121 16.10 26.76 -9.82
N PHE A 122 14.94 26.21 -10.17
CA PHE A 122 14.72 25.72 -11.55
C PHE A 122 13.37 26.22 -12.09
N SER A 123 13.46 27.24 -12.94
CA SER A 123 12.40 27.80 -13.79
C SER A 123 12.89 27.76 -15.23
#